data_AF-A0A9Q4GXN4-F1
#
_entry.id   AF-A0A9Q4GXN4-F1
#
_cell.length_a   1.000
_cell.length_b   1.000
_cell.length_c   1.000
_cell.angle_alpha   90.00
_cell.angle_beta   90.00
_cell.angle_gamma   90.00
#
_symmetry.space_group_name_H-M   'P 1'
#
loop_
_entity.id
_entity.type
_entity.pdbx_description
1 polymer ?
#
loop_
_entity_poly.entity_id
_entity_poly.type
_entity_poly.pdbx_seq_one_letter_code
_entity_poly.pdbx_strand_id
1 'polypeptide(L)'
;VLGTIRVLDVHGTTPAIGRVATAPAARGQGVAGRLIRHGIDLCRPDAVIHLHAQAHLEDWYERFGFRRAGDPYDEDGIPHVPMRRTPATGSGPGCGR
;
A
#
# COMPACT_ATOMS: atom_id res chain seq x y z
N VAL A 1 -1.94 7.65 20.79
CA VAL A 1 -2.03 7.06 19.43
C VAL A 1 -0.67 6.47 19.07
N LEU A 2 -0.60 5.18 18.69
CA LEU A 2 0.68 4.50 18.35
C LEU A 2 1.04 4.57 16.86
N GLY A 3 0.05 4.78 16.00
CA GLY A 3 0.21 5.01 14.57
C GLY A 3 -1.11 5.37 13.92
N THR A 4 -1.05 5.78 12.67
CA THR A 4 -2.22 6.17 11.86
C THR A 4 -2.03 5.75 10.40
N ILE A 5 -3.16 5.62 9.71
CA ILE A 5 -3.27 5.32 8.28
C ILE A 5 -4.53 6.01 7.76
N ARG A 6 -4.46 6.51 6.53
CA ARG A 6 -5.64 7.01 5.80
C ARG A 6 -5.92 6.11 4.61
N VAL A 7 -7.16 5.66 4.51
CA VAL A 7 -7.70 4.96 3.35
C VAL A 7 -8.67 5.91 2.65
N LEU A 8 -8.46 6.12 1.35
CA LEU A 8 -9.37 6.86 0.48
C LEU A 8 -10.00 5.87 -0.49
N ASP A 9 -11.27 5.56 -0.29
CA ASP A 9 -12.08 4.71 -1.17
C ASP A 9 -13.46 5.36 -1.36
N VAL A 10 -13.46 6.54 -1.99
CA VAL A 10 -14.67 7.35 -2.16
C VAL A 10 -15.16 7.29 -3.62
N HIS A 11 -16.44 6.95 -3.79
CA HIS A 11 -17.23 7.11 -5.02
C HIS A 11 -16.59 6.64 -6.34
N GLY A 12 -16.16 5.38 -6.41
CA GLY A 12 -15.72 4.76 -7.68
C GLY A 12 -14.33 5.19 -8.15
N THR A 13 -13.58 5.95 -7.36
CA THR A 13 -12.15 6.18 -7.59
C THR A 13 -11.34 4.94 -7.19
N THR A 14 -10.12 4.85 -7.74
CA THR A 14 -9.17 3.79 -7.40
C THR A 14 -8.67 3.99 -5.96
N PRO A 15 -8.83 3.01 -5.04
CA PRO A 15 -8.47 3.19 -3.65
C PRO A 15 -7.03 3.60 -3.44
N ALA A 16 -6.80 4.50 -2.48
CA ALA A 16 -5.47 4.97 -2.13
C ALA A 16 -5.19 4.88 -0.63
N ILE A 17 -4.00 4.37 -0.29
CA ILE A 17 -3.49 4.34 1.07
C ILE A 17 -2.40 5.40 1.22
N GLY A 18 -2.46 6.17 2.30
CA GLY A 18 -1.45 7.18 2.61
C GLY A 18 -1.44 7.60 4.07
N ARG A 19 -0.58 8.58 4.37
CA ARG A 19 -0.38 9.12 5.74
C ARG A 19 -0.09 8.03 6.77
N VAL A 20 0.64 7.00 6.36
CA VAL A 20 1.07 5.91 7.23
C VAL A 20 2.17 6.44 8.14
N ALA A 21 1.89 6.57 9.42
CA ALA A 21 2.86 7.06 10.40
C ALA A 21 2.80 6.21 11.66
N THR A 22 3.97 5.94 12.26
CA THR A 22 4.10 5.23 13.53
C THR A 22 4.87 6.11 14.50
N ALA A 23 4.36 6.25 15.72
CA ALA A 23 5.03 7.01 16.78
C ALA A 23 6.44 6.46 17.02
N PRO A 24 7.47 7.30 17.26
CA PRO A 24 8.84 6.84 17.45
C PRO A 24 9.00 5.74 18.51
N ALA A 25 8.32 5.87 19.64
CA ALA A 25 8.32 4.91 20.74
C ALA A 25 7.69 3.54 20.40
N ALA A 26 6.96 3.44 19.29
CA ALA A 26 6.27 2.23 18.84
C ALA A 26 6.89 1.61 17.57
N ARG A 27 8.00 2.17 17.07
CA ARG A 27 8.76 1.61 15.94
C ARG A 27 9.36 0.25 16.33
N GLY A 28 9.58 -0.62 15.34
CA GLY A 28 10.09 -1.98 15.56
C GLY A 28 9.07 -2.98 16.13
N GLN A 29 7.89 -2.53 16.57
CA GLN A 29 6.86 -3.39 17.17
C GLN A 29 5.80 -3.89 16.17
N GLY A 30 6.05 -3.74 14.86
CA GLY A 30 5.15 -4.19 13.80
C GLY A 30 3.87 -3.36 13.60
N VAL A 31 3.72 -2.21 14.27
CA VAL A 31 2.52 -1.34 14.20
C VAL A 31 2.17 -0.98 12.75
N ALA A 32 3.13 -0.44 11.98
CA ALA A 32 2.92 -0.06 10.58
C ALA A 32 2.44 -1.24 9.73
N GLY A 33 2.99 -2.44 9.94
CA GLY A 33 2.57 -3.63 9.21
C GLY A 33 1.15 -4.08 9.54
N ARG A 34 0.69 -3.89 10.79
CA ARG A 34 -0.73 -4.12 11.13
C ARG A 34 -1.64 -3.10 10.48
N LEU A 35 -1.24 -1.82 10.48
CA LEU A 35 -2.00 -0.75 9.85
C LEU A 35 -2.16 -0.96 8.35
N ILE A 36 -1.10 -1.35 7.63
CA ILE A 36 -1.18 -1.61 6.19
C ILE A 36 -2.10 -2.77 5.86
N ARG A 37 -2.02 -3.89 6.59
CA ARG A 37 -2.94 -5.02 6.39
C ARG A 37 -4.39 -4.58 6.59
N HIS A 38 -4.66 -3.91 7.70
CA HIS A 38 -5.99 -3.39 7.97
C HIS A 38 -6.47 -2.39 6.91
N GLY A 39 -5.59 -1.50 6.42
CA GLY A 39 -5.92 -0.57 5.36
C GLY A 39 -6.25 -1.26 4.03
N ILE A 40 -5.56 -2.36 3.70
CA ILE A 40 -5.88 -3.19 2.53
C ILE A 40 -7.26 -3.85 2.71
N ASP A 41 -7.55 -4.38 3.92
CA ASP A 41 -8.81 -5.06 4.22
C ASP A 41 -10.02 -4.11 4.20
N LEU A 42 -9.80 -2.80 4.41
CA LEU A 42 -10.84 -1.77 4.31
C LEU A 42 -11.16 -1.40 2.85
N CYS A 43 -10.27 -1.66 1.90
CA CYS A 43 -10.53 -1.46 0.48
C CYS A 43 -11.39 -2.59 -0.09
N ARG A 44 -12.10 -2.33 -1.19
CA ARG A 44 -12.80 -3.40 -1.92
C ARG A 44 -11.84 -4.54 -2.33
N PRO A 45 -12.21 -5.83 -2.19
CA PRO A 45 -11.31 -6.96 -2.45
C PRO A 45 -10.78 -7.06 -3.89
N ASP A 46 -11.53 -6.54 -4.86
CA ASP A 46 -11.25 -6.53 -6.29
C ASP A 46 -10.53 -5.24 -6.75
N ALA A 47 -10.27 -4.31 -5.84
CA ALA A 47 -9.67 -3.03 -6.19
C ALA A 47 -8.15 -3.13 -6.36
N VAL A 48 -7.64 -2.38 -7.34
CA VAL A 48 -6.24 -2.00 -7.38
C VAL A 48 -6.03 -0.90 -6.35
N ILE A 49 -5.10 -1.07 -5.41
CA ILE A 49 -4.82 -0.09 -4.36
C ILE A 49 -3.54 0.66 -4.71
N HIS A 50 -3.59 1.98 -4.67
CA HIS A 50 -2.44 2.86 -4.94
C HIS A 50 -1.83 3.38 -3.64
N LEU A 51 -0.52 3.61 -3.66
CA LEU A 51 0.17 4.38 -2.63
C LEU A 51 1.38 5.07 -3.23
N HIS A 52 1.78 6.15 -2.57
CA HIS A 52 3.00 6.88 -2.85
C HIS A 52 3.97 6.60 -1.71
N ALA A 53 4.92 5.70 -1.92
CA ALA A 53 5.88 5.29 -0.90
C ALA A 53 7.10 6.20 -0.94
N GLN A 54 7.73 6.45 0.21
CA GLN A 54 9.11 6.91 0.22
C GLN A 54 9.98 5.80 -0.39
N ALA A 55 10.89 6.14 -1.31
CA ALA A 55 11.63 5.18 -2.12
C ALA A 55 12.40 4.14 -1.28
N HIS A 56 12.97 4.56 -0.15
CA HIS A 56 13.68 3.65 0.78
C HIS A 56 12.77 2.64 1.50
N LEU A 57 11.44 2.76 1.38
CA LEU A 57 10.45 1.83 1.92
C LEU A 57 9.85 0.91 0.86
N GLU A 58 10.29 0.98 -0.39
CA GLU A 58 9.74 0.17 -1.49
C GLU A 58 9.72 -1.32 -1.13
N ASP A 59 10.87 -1.92 -0.83
CA ASP A 59 11.00 -3.33 -0.42
C ASP A 59 10.11 -3.69 0.79
N TRP A 60 9.91 -2.73 1.70
CA TRP A 60 9.06 -2.91 2.87
C TRP A 60 7.60 -3.08 2.47
N TYR A 61 7.13 -2.27 1.50
CA TYR A 61 5.77 -2.30 0.94
C TYR A 61 5.56 -3.51 0.04
N GLU A 62 6.60 -4.00 -0.65
CA GLU A 62 6.51 -5.18 -1.51
C GLU A 62 6.02 -6.43 -0.76
N ARG A 63 6.36 -6.56 0.52
CA ARG A 63 5.91 -7.67 1.38
C ARG A 63 4.40 -7.70 1.63
N PHE A 64 3.68 -6.63 1.29
CA PHE A 64 2.22 -6.55 1.35
C PHE A 64 1.56 -6.69 -0.03
N GLY A 65 2.34 -7.00 -1.07
CA GLY A 65 1.87 -7.20 -2.44
C GLY A 65 1.84 -5.93 -3.30
N PHE A 66 2.41 -4.83 -2.82
CA PHE A 66 2.60 -3.64 -3.65
C PHE A 66 3.78 -3.85 -4.61
N ARG A 67 3.69 -3.24 -5.80
CA ARG A 67 4.76 -3.19 -6.80
C ARG A 67 4.88 -1.79 -7.35
N ARG A 68 6.09 -1.39 -7.73
CA ARG A 68 6.33 -0.11 -8.41
C ARG A 68 5.44 0.02 -9.64
N ALA A 69 4.85 1.19 -9.81
CA ALA A 69 3.88 1.49 -10.86
C ALA A 69 4.35 2.60 -11.83
N GLY A 70 5.54 3.15 -11.62
CA GLY A 70 6.10 4.24 -12.41
C GLY A 70 7.44 4.71 -11.85
N ASP A 71 7.96 5.79 -12.40
CA ASP A 71 9.29 6.31 -12.04
C ASP A 71 9.31 7.00 -10.68
N PRO A 72 10.46 6.98 -9.97
CA PRO A 72 10.64 7.78 -8.77
C PRO A 72 10.52 9.28 -9.04
N TYR A 73 10.06 10.02 -8.05
CA TYR A 73 9.96 11.48 -8.08
C TYR A 73 10.35 12.08 -6.74
N ASP A 74 10.76 13.35 -6.73
CA ASP A 74 11.07 14.07 -5.50
C ASP A 74 9.81 14.76 -4.95
N GLU A 75 9.58 14.63 -3.65
CA GLU A 75 8.56 15.40 -2.93
C GLU A 75 9.21 15.95 -1.66
N ASP A 76 9.40 17.27 -1.62
CA ASP A 76 10.06 17.99 -0.52
C ASP A 76 11.46 17.47 -0.15
N GLY A 77 12.26 17.08 -1.15
CA GLY A 77 13.62 16.55 -0.95
C GLY A 77 13.65 15.08 -0.48
N ILE A 78 12.49 14.42 -0.45
CA ILE A 78 12.37 13.01 -0.12
C ILE A 78 12.01 12.26 -1.41
N PRO A 79 12.85 11.31 -1.86
CA PRO A 79 12.52 10.46 -3.00
C PRO A 79 11.29 9.59 -2.69
N HIS A 80 10.32 9.61 -3.59
CA HIS A 80 9.10 8.81 -3.55
C HIS A 80 8.98 7.94 -4.80
N VAL A 81 8.23 6.84 -4.69
CA VAL A 81 7.89 5.95 -5.80
C VAL A 81 6.38 5.67 -5.78
N PRO A 82 5.70 5.75 -6.94
CA PRO A 82 4.33 5.29 -7.05
C PRO A 82 4.30 3.77 -7.00
N MET A 83 3.45 3.20 -6.16
CA MET A 83 3.24 1.76 -6.06
C MET A 83 1.76 1.41 -6.17
N ARG A 84 1.47 0.20 -6.66
CA ARG A 84 0.12 -0.36 -6.72
C ARG A 84 0.09 -1.82 -6.26
N ARG A 85 -1.02 -2.23 -5.66
CA ARG A 85 -1.33 -3.63 -5.33
C ARG A 85 -2.54 -4.06 -6.14
N THR A 86 -2.39 -5.08 -6.96
CA THR A 86 -3.52 -5.69 -7.68
C THR A 86 -4.23 -6.71 -6.77
N PRO A 87 -5.54 -6.91 -6.93
CA PRO A 87 -6.22 -8.02 -6.27
C PRO A 87 -5.55 -9.34 -6.69
N ALA A 88 -5.53 -10.32 -5.78
CA ALA A 88 -5.08 -11.65 -6.15
C ALA A 88 -6.06 -12.19 -7.19
N THR A 89 -5.64 -12.31 -8.45
CA THR A 89 -6.44 -12.98 -9.46
C THR A 89 -6.67 -14.40 -8.96
N GLY A 90 -7.92 -14.76 -8.65
CA GLY A 90 -8.27 -16.15 -8.45
C GLY A 90 -7.76 -16.90 -9.67
N SER A 91 -6.90 -17.91 -9.46
CA SER A 91 -6.56 -18.86 -10.51
C SER A 91 -7.87 -19.48 -10.99
N GLY A 92 -8.44 -18.96 -12.06
CA GLY A 92 -9.49 -19.63 -12.80
C GLY A 92 -8.90 -20.94 -13.33
N PRO A 93 -9.66 -22.05 -13.35
CA PRO A 93 -9.14 -23.32 -13.82
C PRO A 93 -8.67 -23.11 -15.26
N GLY A 94 -7.38 -23.34 -15.50
CA GLY A 94 -6.82 -23.33 -16.84
C GLY A 94 -7.64 -24.30 -17.69
N CYS A 95 -8.38 -23.75 -18.65
CA CYS A 95 -8.95 -24.54 -19.73
C CYS A 95 -7.78 -24.97 -20.62
N GLY A 96 -7.14 -26.08 -20.26
CA GLY A 96 -6.23 -26.80 -21.13
C GLY A 96 -6.99 -27.26 -22.36
N ARG A 97 -6.52 -26.84 -23.53
CA ARG A 97 -6.80 -27.53 -24.80
C ARG A 97 -5.77 -28.64 -24.98
#